data_AF-A0A3D1CIV0-F1
#
_entry.id   AF-A0A3D1CIV0-F1
#
_cell.length_a   1.000
_cell.length_b   1.000
_cell.length_c   1.000
_cell.angle_alpha   90.00
_cell.angle_beta   90.00
_cell.angle_gamma   90.00
#
_symmetry.space_group_name_H-M   'P 1'
#
loop_
_entity.id
_entity.type
_entity.pdbx_description
1 polymer ?
#
loop_
_entity_poly.entity_id
_entity_poly.type
_entity_poly.pdbx_seq_one_letter_code
_entity_poly.pdbx_strand_id
1 'polypeptide(L)'
;SASGELRWCEMRLQSVEKNKLYPLSATLCDITPQVRNEQVRHASYRSLQSLVDRLPAMLYRARNNISWSMEYVSEGCEYVTGYSA
;
A
#
# COMPACT_ATOMS: atom_id res chain seq x y z
N SER A 1 29.88 14.10 17.82
CA SER A 1 28.44 13.90 18.06
C SER A 1 27.95 12.74 17.22
N ALA A 2 27.69 11.59 17.84
CA ALA A 2 27.17 10.43 17.13
C ALA A 2 25.69 10.66 16.82
N SER A 3 25.37 11.00 15.57
CA SER A 3 23.99 11.04 15.09
C SER A 3 23.46 9.60 15.05
N GLY A 4 22.74 9.18 16.08
CA GLY A 4 22.03 7.91 16.06
C GLY A 4 20.93 7.97 15.00
N GLU A 5 21.08 7.23 13.91
CA GLU A 5 20.03 7.09 12.91
C GLU A 5 18.96 6.12 13.45
N LEU A 6 17.72 6.59 13.57
CA LEU A 6 16.59 5.76 13.96
C LEU A 6 16.27 4.77 12.82
N ARG A 7 16.30 3.48 13.16
CA ARG A 7 15.92 2.38 12.27
C ARG A 7 14.63 1.75 12.78
N TRP A 8 13.77 1.33 11.85
CA TRP A 8 12.68 0.42 12.17
C TRP A 8 13.26 -0.98 12.25
N CYS A 9 13.14 -1.62 13.40
CA CYS A 9 13.58 -2.99 13.59
C CYS A 9 12.40 -3.86 13.98
N GLU A 10 12.22 -4.97 13.27
CA GLU A 10 11.32 -6.03 13.68
C GLU A 10 12.09 -7.01 14.57
N MET A 11 11.59 -7.21 15.79
CA MET A 11 12.13 -8.20 16.72
C MET A 11 11.15 -9.37 16.81
N ARG A 12 11.62 -10.58 16.48
CA ARG A 12 10.83 -11.81 16.64
C ARG A 12 11.46 -12.66 17.73
N LEU A 13 10.66 -13.08 18.70
CA LEU A 13 11.08 -14.01 19.75
C LEU A 13 10.25 -15.29 19.64
N GLN A 14 10.93 -16.44 19.63
CA GLN A 14 10.31 -17.75 19.62
C GLN A 14 11.01 -18.68 20.59
N SER A 15 10.26 -19.57 21.26
CA SER A 15 10.88 -20.64 22.04
C SER A 15 11.48 -21.68 21.10
N VAL A 16 12.68 -22.14 21.43
CA VAL A 16 13.37 -23.21 20.69
C VAL A 16 12.73 -24.57 20.98
N GLU A 17 12.11 -24.74 22.15
CA GLU A 17 11.45 -25.98 22.57
C GLU A 17 9.95 -25.78 22.78
N LYS A 18 9.13 -26.68 22.25
CA LYS A 18 7.68 -26.71 22.56
C LYS A 18 7.51 -26.99 24.06
N ASN A 19 6.72 -26.15 24.74
CA ASN A 19 6.44 -26.22 26.19
C ASN A 19 7.57 -25.86 27.17
N LYS A 20 8.68 -25.25 26.73
CA LYS A 20 9.60 -24.58 27.67
C LYS A 20 9.73 -23.10 27.36
N LEU A 21 9.86 -22.30 28.42
CA LEU A 21 10.13 -20.86 28.29
C LEU A 21 11.55 -20.55 27.79
N TYR A 22 12.48 -21.51 27.85
CA TYR A 22 13.88 -21.34 27.45
C TYR A 22 14.44 -22.66 26.88
N PRO A 23 15.44 -22.57 25.97
CA PRO A 23 16.03 -21.34 25.43
C PRO A 23 15.14 -20.62 24.41
N LEU A 24 15.27 -19.29 24.31
CA LEU A 24 14.59 -18.44 23.33
C LEU A 24 15.51 -18.14 22.15
N SER A 25 14.96 -18.12 20.94
CA SER A 25 15.58 -17.56 19.75
C SER A 25 14.99 -16.18 19.50
N ALA A 26 15.86 -15.17 19.43
CA ALA A 26 15.49 -13.82 19.05
C ALA A 26 16.17 -13.45 17.73
N THR A 27 15.40 -12.93 16.78
CA THR A 27 15.94 -12.34 15.54
C THR A 27 15.59 -10.86 15.49
N LEU A 28 16.58 -10.03 15.18
CA LEU A 28 16.41 -8.61 14.93
C LEU A 28 16.64 -8.35 13.44
N CYS A 29 15.65 -7.78 12.76
CA CYS A 29 15.74 -7.45 11.35
C CYS A 29 15.48 -5.94 11.16
N ASP A 30 16.40 -5.24 10.48
CA ASP A 30 16.16 -3.87 10.05
C ASP A 30 15.14 -3.88 8.90
N ILE A 31 13.98 -3.27 9.16
CA ILE A 31 12.87 -3.14 8.21
C ILE A 31 12.71 -1.71 7.68
N THR A 32 13.65 -0.82 7.98
CA THR A 32 13.64 0.57 7.50
C THR A 32 13.48 0.69 5.99
N PRO A 33 14.18 -0.13 5.17
CA PRO A 33 14.02 -0.07 3.71
C PRO A 33 12.61 -0.47 3.26
N GLN A 34 12.02 -1.54 3.84
CA GLN A 34 10.66 -1.97 3.50
C GLN A 34 9.63 -0.88 3.82
N VAL A 35 9.69 -0.34 5.03
CA VAL A 35 8.75 0.70 5.49
C VAL A 35 8.85 1.95 4.61
N ARG A 36 10.06 2.40 4.26
CA ARG A 36 10.25 3.56 3.36
C ARG A 36 9.67 3.28 1.97
N ASN A 37 9.94 2.11 1.39
CA ASN A 37 9.42 1.76 0.07
C ASN A 37 7.89 1.67 0.05
N GLU A 38 7.30 1.11 1.10
CA GLU A 38 5.86 1.05 1.27
C GLU A 38 5.25 2.45 1.40
N GLN A 39 5.84 3.32 2.24
CA GLN A 39 5.39 4.70 2.39
C GLN A 39 5.45 5.50 1.08
N VAL A 40 6.54 5.36 0.31
CA VAL A 40 6.68 5.99 -1.01
C VAL A 40 5.60 5.47 -1.96
N ARG A 41 5.37 4.15 -2.02
CA ARG A 41 4.31 3.56 -2.85
C ARG A 41 2.93 4.07 -2.46
N HIS A 42 2.60 4.10 -1.18
CA HIS A 42 1.32 4.63 -0.69
C HIS A 42 1.16 6.12 -0.97
N ALA A 43 2.23 6.92 -0.81
CA ALA A 43 2.19 8.34 -1.14
C ALA A 43 1.97 8.56 -2.64
N SER A 44 2.68 7.82 -3.51
CA SER A 44 2.46 7.88 -4.96
C SER A 44 1.06 7.44 -5.34
N TYR A 45 0.53 6.37 -4.75
CA TYR A 45 -0.83 5.90 -5.00
C TYR A 45 -1.88 6.94 -4.62
N ARG A 46 -1.77 7.53 -3.41
CA ARG A 46 -2.66 8.63 -2.97
C ARG A 46 -2.60 9.83 -3.91
N SER A 47 -1.40 10.23 -4.33
CA SER A 47 -1.23 11.35 -5.26
C SER A 47 -1.85 11.07 -6.63
N LEU A 48 -1.66 9.86 -7.16
CA LEU A 48 -2.28 9.44 -8.42
C LEU A 48 -3.80 9.39 -8.32
N GLN A 49 -4.35 8.81 -7.25
CA GLN A 49 -5.80 8.75 -7.04
C GLN A 49 -6.39 10.16 -6.97
N SER A 50 -5.81 11.03 -6.13
CA SER A 50 -6.25 12.42 -6.03
C SER A 50 -6.12 13.20 -7.35
N LEU A 51 -5.16 12.86 -8.21
CA LEU A 51 -5.06 13.47 -9.54
C LEU A 51 -6.18 12.95 -10.45
N VAL A 52 -6.39 11.64 -10.50
CA VAL A 52 -7.43 10.98 -11.29
C VAL A 52 -8.82 11.49 -10.92
N ASP A 53 -9.11 11.65 -9.64
CA ASP A 53 -10.43 12.10 -9.15
C ASP A 53 -10.71 13.57 -9.51
N ARG A 54 -9.66 14.40 -9.60
CA ARG A 54 -9.79 15.83 -9.93
C ARG A 54 -9.76 16.13 -11.42
N LEU A 55 -9.47 15.15 -12.28
CA LEU A 55 -9.50 15.37 -13.72
C LEU A 55 -10.96 15.38 -14.19
N PRO A 56 -11.39 16.39 -14.98
CA PRO A 56 -12.72 16.41 -15.59
C PRO A 56 -12.73 15.47 -16.82
N ALA A 57 -12.44 14.20 -16.58
CA ALA A 57 -12.33 13.15 -17.58
C ALA A 57 -12.93 11.86 -17.05
N MET A 58 -13.64 11.14 -17.92
CA MET A 58 -14.09 9.78 -17.63
C MET A 58 -12.95 8.80 -17.94
N LEU A 59 -12.30 8.30 -16.91
CA LEU A 59 -11.37 7.18 -17.00
C LEU A 59 -12.11 5.91 -16.59
N TYR A 60 -12.05 4.88 -17.43
CA TYR A 60 -12.72 3.61 -17.14
C TYR A 60 -11.81 2.43 -17.49
N ARG A 61 -12.04 1.31 -16.82
CA ARG A 61 -11.48 0.02 -17.19
C ARG A 61 -12.61 -0.98 -17.31
N ALA A 62 -12.72 -1.62 -18.46
CA ALA A 62 -13.67 -2.68 -18.71
C ALA A 62 -12.93 -3.98 -19.04
N ARG A 63 -13.55 -5.11 -18.70
CA ARG A 63 -13.09 -6.41 -19.19
C ARG A 63 -13.43 -6.55 -20.66
N ASN A 64 -12.51 -7.15 -21.41
CA ASN A 64 -12.75 -7.57 -22.79
C ASN A 64 -13.59 -8.86 -22.80
N ASN A 65 -14.85 -8.77 -22.38
CA ASN A 65 -15.84 -9.84 -22.41
C ASN A 65 -17.11 -9.35 -23.12
N ILE A 66 -17.99 -10.29 -23.50
CA ILE A 66 -19.21 -9.98 -24.27
C ILE A 66 -20.11 -8.95 -23.54
N SER A 67 -20.14 -9.01 -22.21
CA SER A 67 -20.91 -8.10 -21.37
C SER A 67 -20.25 -6.73 -21.14
N TRP A 68 -19.03 -6.51 -21.63
CA TRP A 68 -18.25 -5.30 -21.42
C TRP A 68 -18.18 -4.85 -19.95
N SER A 69 -17.93 -5.78 -19.04
CA SER A 69 -18.08 -5.53 -17.60
C SER A 69 -17.13 -4.41 -17.14
N MET A 70 -17.69 -3.28 -16.67
CA MET A 70 -16.92 -2.20 -16.05
C MET A 70 -16.31 -2.70 -14.73
N GLU A 71 -15.00 -2.54 -14.57
CA GLU A 71 -14.26 -2.83 -13.34
C GLU A 71 -13.93 -1.57 -12.54
N TYR A 72 -13.85 -0.44 -13.23
CA TYR A 72 -13.49 0.84 -12.65
C TYR A 72 -14.05 1.96 -13.51
N VAL A 73 -14.60 2.98 -12.86
CA VAL A 73 -14.96 4.28 -13.44
C VAL A 73 -14.48 5.35 -12.46
N SER A 74 -13.77 6.38 -12.94
CA SER A 74 -13.29 7.48 -12.10
C SER A 74 -14.42 8.43 -11.70
N GLU A 75 -14.31 9.08 -10.54
CA GLU A 75 -15.25 10.13 -10.10
C GLU A 75 -15.34 11.28 -11.12
N GLY A 76 -14.26 11.54 -11.86
CA GLY A 76 -14.21 12.52 -12.95
C GLY A 76 -15.27 12.35 -14.06
N CYS A 77 -15.94 11.19 -14.13
CA CYS A 77 -17.00 10.94 -15.11
C CYS A 77 -18.24 11.82 -14.90
N GLU A 78 -18.50 12.26 -13.67
CA GLU A 78 -19.65 13.11 -13.35
C GLU A 78 -19.55 14.47 -14.06
N TYR A 79 -18.34 15.04 -14.10
CA TYR A 79 -18.09 16.31 -14.79
C TYR A 79 -18.36 16.26 -16.30
N VAL A 80 -18.24 15.08 -16.91
CA VAL A 80 -18.38 14.89 -18.37
C VAL A 80 -19.77 14.39 -18.73
N THR A 81 -20.34 13.50 -17.92
CA THR A 81 -21.57 12.77 -18.24
C THR A 81 -22.78 13.19 -17.40
N GLY A 82 -22.56 13.81 -16.25
CA GLY A 82 -23.60 14.12 -15.25
C GLY A 82 -24.03 12.94 -14.37
N TYR A 83 -23.38 11.78 -14.49
CA TYR A 83 -23.68 10.58 -13.69
C TYR A 83 -22.48 10.21 -12.82
N SER A 84 -22.73 9.78 -11.58
CA SER A 84 -21.70 9.26 -10.68
C SER A 84 -21.32 7.82 -11.05
N ALA A 85 -20.07 7.46 -10.76
CA ALA A 85 -19.48 6.13 -11.00
C ALA A 85 -20.09 5.02 -10.14
#